data_AF-A0AAV7KCP4-F1
#
_entry.id   AF-A0AAV7KCP4-F1
#
_cell.length_a   1.000
_cell.length_b   1.000
_cell.length_c   1.000
_cell.angle_alpha   90.00
_cell.angle_beta   90.00
_cell.angle_gamma   90.00
#
_symmetry.space_group_name_H-M   'P 1'
#
loop_
_entity.id
_entity.type
_entity.pdbx_description
1 polymer ?
#
loop_
_entity_poly.entity_id
_entity_poly.type
_entity_poly.pdbx_seq_one_letter_code
_entity_poly.pdbx_strand_id
1 'polypeptide(L)'
;MKAADCCLPRSQNFLNKQELNTLSELYAIDIKDCEIEVFRSFIARKDESQLNTLIDVLDVIDKDIFPDVFNLCQILVTIPQTSCKVERMFSSVKRIKTRLRSQMTTERLNHLALLSIEKDIAETLCYNDVIEHFKQMKHRRFLL
;
A
#
# COMPACT_ATOMS: atom_id res chain seq x y z
N MET A 1 6.44 10.56 1.50
CA MET A 1 5.26 11.05 2.27
C MET A 1 5.79 11.38 3.66
N LYS A 2 5.93 12.66 4.03
CA LYS A 2 6.54 13.04 5.31
C LYS A 2 5.85 12.39 6.52
N ALA A 3 4.52 12.23 6.44
CA ALA A 3 3.74 11.56 7.49
C ALA A 3 4.07 10.06 7.68
N ALA A 4 4.51 9.34 6.65
CA ALA A 4 4.93 7.94 6.80
C ALA A 4 6.31 7.83 7.46
N ASP A 5 7.15 8.86 7.30
CA ASP A 5 8.44 8.95 7.97
C ASP A 5 8.26 9.13 9.49
N CYS A 6 7.10 9.64 9.92
CA CYS A 6 6.75 9.86 11.31
C CYS A 6 6.68 8.59 12.17
N CYS A 7 6.50 7.42 11.57
CA CYS A 7 6.44 6.15 12.30
C CYS A 7 7.69 5.28 12.07
N LEU A 8 8.64 5.73 11.24
CA LEU A 8 9.91 5.04 11.03
C LEU A 8 10.87 5.35 12.19
N PRO A 9 11.43 4.33 12.88
CA PRO A 9 12.35 4.53 14.02
C PRO A 9 13.58 5.37 13.68
N ARG A 10 14.03 5.34 12.42
CA ARG A 10 15.21 6.08 11.92
C ARG A 10 14.92 7.52 11.46
N SER A 11 13.66 7.93 11.40
CA SER A 11 13.33 9.27 10.91
C SER A 11 13.58 10.31 12.00
N GLN A 12 14.12 11.47 11.59
CA GLN A 12 14.25 12.63 12.48
C GLN A 12 12.89 13.11 13.03
N ASN A 13 11.78 12.71 12.40
CA ASN A 13 10.41 13.07 12.78
C ASN A 13 9.66 11.95 13.53
N PHE A 14 10.35 10.93 14.06
CA PHE A 14 9.70 9.80 14.74
C PHE A 14 8.74 10.29 15.86
N LEU A 15 7.46 9.92 15.72
CA LEU A 15 6.34 10.26 16.59
C LEU A 15 6.08 11.76 16.77
N ASN A 16 6.36 12.62 15.79
CA ASN A 16 6.06 14.04 15.90
C ASN A 16 4.54 14.29 16.07
N LYS A 17 4.15 15.06 17.11
CA LYS A 17 2.75 15.29 17.49
C LYS A 17 1.92 15.94 16.36
N GLN A 18 2.55 16.80 15.56
CA GLN A 18 1.88 17.47 14.44
C GLN A 18 1.53 16.51 13.29
N GLU A 19 2.45 15.60 12.95
CA GLU A 19 2.25 14.61 11.88
C GLU A 19 1.31 13.49 12.35
N LEU A 20 1.37 13.09 13.63
CA LEU A 20 0.42 12.16 14.24
C LEU A 20 -1.00 12.69 14.27
N ASN A 21 -1.22 13.98 14.57
CA ASN A 21 -2.54 14.60 14.49
C ASN A 21 -3.10 14.59 13.07
N THR A 22 -2.23 14.82 12.07
CA THR A 22 -2.62 14.76 10.67
C THR A 22 -3.06 13.34 10.28
N LEU A 23 -2.35 12.32 10.76
CA LEU A 23 -2.72 10.90 10.54
C LEU A 23 -3.98 10.51 11.31
N SER A 24 -4.14 11.00 12.54
CA SER A 24 -5.32 10.81 13.38
C SER A 24 -6.58 11.36 12.71
N GLU A 25 -6.53 12.58 12.19
CA GLU A 25 -7.63 13.17 11.41
C GLU A 25 -7.91 12.40 10.11
N LEU A 26 -6.85 11.93 9.43
CA LEU A 26 -6.98 11.26 8.13
C LEU A 26 -7.53 9.83 8.23
N TYR A 27 -7.22 9.11 9.31
CA TYR A 27 -7.68 7.74 9.53
C TYR A 27 -8.75 7.62 10.63
N ALA A 28 -9.22 8.73 11.20
CA ALA A 28 -10.20 8.79 12.27
C ALA A 28 -9.83 7.93 13.50
N ILE A 29 -8.56 7.95 13.89
CA ILE A 29 -8.04 7.23 15.06
C ILE A 29 -7.79 8.24 16.18
N ASP A 30 -8.44 8.06 17.33
CA ASP A 30 -8.22 8.90 18.51
C ASP A 30 -7.01 8.38 19.29
N ILE A 31 -5.81 8.86 18.94
CA ILE A 31 -4.57 8.42 19.56
C ILE A 31 -4.41 9.15 20.90
N LYS A 32 -4.40 8.39 22.00
CA LYS A 32 -4.20 8.97 23.33
C LYS A 32 -2.77 9.45 23.53
N ASP A 33 -2.61 10.69 23.98
CA ASP A 33 -1.31 11.29 24.30
C ASP A 33 -0.51 10.42 25.29
N CYS A 34 -1.17 9.83 26.30
CA CYS A 34 -0.53 8.95 27.28
C CYS A 34 0.07 7.68 26.64
N GLU A 35 -0.58 7.12 25.62
CA GLU A 35 -0.12 5.92 24.93
C GLU A 35 1.14 6.23 24.11
N ILE A 36 1.19 7.40 23.46
CA ILE A 36 2.35 7.87 22.70
C ILE A 36 3.57 8.06 23.61
N GLU A 37 3.40 8.65 24.80
CA GLU A 37 4.52 8.88 25.73
C GLU A 37 5.09 7.58 26.31
N VAL A 38 4.23 6.63 26.65
CA VAL A 38 4.66 5.30 27.12
C VAL A 38 5.34 4.54 25.98
N PHE A 39 4.79 4.61 24.77
CA PHE A 39 5.39 3.99 23.59
C PHE A 39 6.77 4.56 23.25
N ARG A 40 6.95 5.89 23.34
CA ARG A 40 8.28 6.54 23.21
C ARG A 40 9.28 6.00 24.22
N SER A 41 8.86 5.88 25.47
CA SER A 41 9.71 5.35 26.54
C SER A 41 10.05 3.87 26.36
N PHE A 42 9.11 3.10 25.78
CA PHE A 42 9.30 1.69 25.45
C PHE A 42 10.30 1.50 24.29
N ILE A 43 10.19 2.29 23.23
CA ILE A 43 11.12 2.26 22.09
C ILE A 43 12.51 2.74 22.51
N ALA A 44 12.62 3.80 23.32
CA ALA A 44 13.91 4.30 23.82
C ALA A 44 14.65 3.31 24.72
N ARG A 45 13.95 2.32 25.30
CA ARG A 45 14.56 1.22 26.08
C ARG A 45 15.01 0.05 25.22
N LYS A 46 14.53 -0.05 23.97
CA LYS A 46 14.95 -1.06 23.01
C LYS A 46 16.11 -0.53 22.16
N ASP A 47 17.06 -1.39 21.85
CA ASP A 47 18.19 -1.01 21.00
C ASP A 47 17.70 -0.55 19.61
N GLU A 48 18.01 0.69 19.24
CA GLU A 48 17.69 1.33 17.94
C GLU A 48 18.15 0.51 16.72
N SER A 49 19.14 -0.37 16.91
CA SER A 49 19.70 -1.23 15.87
C SER A 49 18.77 -2.39 15.46
N GLN A 50 17.79 -2.76 16.28
CA GLN A 50 16.84 -3.85 15.99
C GLN A 50 15.57 -3.41 15.25
N LEU A 51 15.25 -2.11 15.22
CA LEU A 51 14.00 -1.60 14.65
C LEU A 51 14.29 -0.84 13.34
N ASN A 52 14.42 -1.57 12.24
CA ASN A 52 14.72 -0.97 10.93
C ASN A 52 13.45 -0.66 10.12
N THR A 53 12.37 -1.40 10.37
CA THR A 53 11.12 -1.35 9.60
C THR A 53 9.91 -1.25 10.53
N LEU A 54 8.79 -0.70 10.04
CA LEU A 54 7.49 -0.74 10.74
C LEU A 54 7.03 -2.16 11.07
N ILE A 55 7.46 -3.16 10.29
CA ILE A 55 7.16 -4.57 10.54
C ILE A 55 7.85 -5.03 11.83
N ASP A 56 9.12 -4.67 12.02
CA ASP A 56 9.87 -4.98 13.25
C ASP A 56 9.22 -4.32 14.47
N VAL A 57 8.60 -3.14 14.28
CA VAL A 57 7.85 -2.44 15.33
C VAL A 57 6.54 -3.19 15.65
N LEU A 58 5.82 -3.68 14.65
CA LEU A 58 4.59 -4.47 14.86
C LEU A 58 4.85 -5.81 15.55
N ASP A 59 5.98 -6.46 15.28
CA ASP A 59 6.35 -7.74 15.93
C ASP A 59 6.68 -7.56 17.44
N VAL A 60 6.91 -6.33 17.85
CA VAL A 60 7.38 -5.96 19.19
C VAL A 60 6.29 -5.34 20.05
N ILE A 61 5.27 -4.76 19.40
CA ILE A 61 4.14 -4.14 20.08
C ILE A 61 3.08 -5.18 20.39
N ASP A 62 2.71 -5.27 21.66
CA ASP A 62 1.51 -5.98 22.07
C ASP A 62 0.27 -5.09 21.84
N LYS A 63 -0.66 -5.60 21.03
CA LYS A 63 -1.94 -4.95 20.71
C LYS A 63 -2.77 -4.62 21.97
N ASP A 64 -2.65 -5.44 23.01
CA ASP A 64 -3.41 -5.25 24.26
C ASP A 64 -2.86 -4.10 25.12
N ILE A 65 -1.59 -3.74 24.93
CA ILE A 65 -0.92 -2.66 25.68
C ILE A 65 -1.01 -1.34 24.91
N PHE A 66 -0.88 -1.39 23.58
CA PHE A 66 -0.87 -0.22 22.71
C PHE A 66 -1.84 -0.38 21.52
N PRO A 67 -3.16 -0.39 21.76
CA PRO A 67 -4.15 -0.67 20.72
C PRO A 67 -4.17 0.41 19.62
N ASP A 68 -4.03 1.67 19.97
CA ASP A 68 -4.19 2.79 19.03
C ASP A 68 -2.91 2.95 18.19
N VAL A 69 -1.73 2.80 18.81
CA VAL A 69 -0.44 2.79 18.10
C VAL A 69 -0.34 1.56 17.20
N PHE A 70 -0.78 0.38 17.65
CA PHE A 70 -0.77 -0.83 16.85
C PHE A 70 -1.64 -0.69 15.60
N ASN A 71 -2.86 -0.16 15.75
CA ASN A 71 -3.76 0.07 14.61
C ASN A 71 -3.16 1.07 13.60
N LEU A 72 -2.53 2.13 14.08
CA LEU A 72 -1.84 3.10 13.24
C LEU A 72 -0.69 2.45 12.45
N CYS A 73 0.18 1.71 13.13
CA CYS A 73 1.27 0.98 12.48
C CYS A 73 0.76 -0.05 11.46
N GLN A 74 -0.34 -0.75 11.78
CA GLN A 74 -0.97 -1.71 10.87
C GLN A 74 -1.51 -1.03 9.61
N ILE A 75 -2.17 0.12 9.75
CA ILE A 75 -2.66 0.93 8.62
C ILE A 75 -1.50 1.41 7.76
N LEU A 76 -0.40 1.87 8.37
CA LEU A 76 0.77 2.33 7.63
C LEU A 76 1.52 1.20 6.91
N VAL A 77 1.49 -0.03 7.42
CA VAL A 77 2.06 -1.20 6.74
C VAL A 77 1.15 -1.70 5.61
N THR A 78 -0.18 -1.62 5.79
CA THR A 78 -1.15 -2.02 4.76
C THR A 78 -1.24 -1.02 3.61
N ILE A 79 -1.14 0.27 3.90
CA ILE A 79 -1.00 1.29 2.88
C ILE A 79 0.42 1.17 2.35
N PRO A 80 0.62 0.88 1.05
CA PRO A 80 1.96 0.64 0.52
C PRO A 80 2.82 1.90 0.67
N GLN A 81 3.62 1.96 1.73
CA GLN A 81 4.66 2.97 1.92
C GLN A 81 5.73 2.87 0.81
N THR A 82 5.82 1.71 0.15
CA THR A 82 6.72 1.49 -0.98
C THR A 82 6.20 2.21 -2.22
N SER A 83 6.67 3.44 -2.44
CA SER A 83 6.46 4.17 -3.68
C SER A 83 6.78 3.32 -4.91
N CYS A 84 7.74 2.40 -4.80
CA CYS A 84 8.19 1.54 -5.90
C CYS A 84 7.08 0.70 -6.56
N LYS A 85 6.13 0.13 -5.79
CA LYS A 85 5.04 -0.68 -6.39
C LYS A 85 4.07 0.21 -7.17
N VAL A 86 3.70 1.34 -6.56
CA VAL A 86 2.81 2.34 -7.15
C VAL A 86 3.45 3.00 -8.39
N GLU A 87 4.73 3.35 -8.31
CA GLU A 87 5.52 3.87 -9.43
C GLU A 87 5.64 2.84 -10.57
N ARG A 88 5.87 1.56 -10.25
CA ARG A 88 5.89 0.47 -11.24
C ARG A 88 4.52 0.33 -11.92
N MET A 89 3.43 0.41 -11.17
CA MET A 89 2.07 0.41 -11.70
C MET A 89 1.85 1.60 -12.65
N PHE A 90 2.11 2.83 -12.19
CA PHE A 90 1.97 4.03 -13.04
C PHE A 90 2.88 4.00 -14.27
N SER A 91 4.11 3.47 -14.13
CA SER A 91 5.04 3.28 -15.24
C SER A 91 4.49 2.29 -16.28
N SER A 92 3.88 1.19 -15.83
CA SER A 92 3.25 0.19 -16.71
C SER A 92 2.02 0.76 -17.42
N VAL A 93 1.13 1.44 -16.68
CA VAL A 93 -0.03 2.15 -17.25
C VAL A 93 0.42 3.20 -18.28
N LYS A 94 1.48 3.97 -17.97
CA LYS A 94 2.06 4.96 -18.90
C LYS A 94 2.56 4.30 -20.18
N ARG A 95 3.29 3.18 -20.09
CA ARG A 95 3.73 2.41 -21.27
C ARG A 95 2.55 1.94 -22.14
N ILE A 96 1.53 1.36 -21.50
CA ILE A 96 0.32 0.87 -22.19
C ILE A 96 -0.39 2.04 -22.91
N LYS A 97 -0.62 3.14 -22.20
CA LYS A 97 -1.30 4.33 -22.73
C LYS A 97 -0.52 4.99 -23.88
N THR A 98 0.81 5.06 -23.78
CA THR A 98 1.65 5.60 -24.86
C THR A 98 1.58 4.72 -26.11
N ARG A 99 1.61 3.39 -25.96
CA ARG A 99 1.56 2.47 -27.11
C ARG A 99 0.19 2.40 -27.78
N LEU A 100 -0.91 2.64 -27.05
CA LEU A 100 -2.29 2.47 -27.52
C LEU A 100 -3.09 3.79 -27.60
N ARG A 101 -2.41 4.94 -27.62
CA ARG A 101 -3.01 6.27 -27.43
C ARG A 101 -4.15 6.63 -28.39
N SER A 102 -4.23 6.00 -29.56
CA SER A 102 -5.24 6.26 -30.59
C SER A 102 -6.50 5.39 -30.50
N GLN A 103 -6.57 4.36 -29.65
CA GLN A 103 -7.67 3.36 -29.66
C GLN A 103 -8.15 2.89 -28.28
N MET A 104 -7.94 3.67 -27.21
CA MET A 104 -8.11 3.14 -25.86
C MET A 104 -9.21 3.84 -25.05
N THR A 105 -10.23 3.08 -24.66
CA THR A 105 -11.21 3.46 -23.63
C THR A 105 -10.64 3.23 -22.23
N THR A 106 -11.19 3.92 -21.23
CA THR A 106 -10.78 3.77 -19.82
C THR A 106 -10.97 2.35 -19.32
N GLU A 107 -12.09 1.71 -19.69
CA GLU A 107 -12.37 0.29 -19.41
C GLU A 107 -11.25 -0.62 -19.93
N ARG A 108 -10.88 -0.50 -21.21
CA ARG A 108 -9.81 -1.30 -21.81
C ARG A 108 -8.46 -1.05 -21.14
N LEU A 109 -8.19 0.19 -20.72
CA LEU A 109 -6.98 0.55 -19.98
C LEU A 109 -6.90 -0.14 -18.62
N ASN A 110 -8.00 -0.16 -17.87
CA ASN A 110 -8.05 -0.80 -16.57
C ASN A 110 -7.77 -2.31 -16.67
N HIS A 111 -8.42 -3.00 -17.62
CA HIS A 111 -8.20 -4.43 -17.83
C HIS A 111 -6.75 -4.76 -18.24
N LEU A 112 -6.16 -3.98 -19.15
CA LEU A 112 -4.78 -4.20 -19.58
C LEU A 112 -3.75 -3.84 -18.51
N ALA A 113 -4.03 -2.79 -17.73
CA ALA A 113 -3.22 -2.44 -16.58
C ALA A 113 -3.23 -3.57 -15.54
N LEU A 114 -4.41 -4.12 -15.23
CA LEU A 114 -4.57 -5.24 -14.31
C LEU A 114 -3.74 -6.46 -14.75
N LEU A 115 -3.86 -6.87 -16.02
CA LEU A 115 -3.07 -7.98 -16.58
C LEU A 115 -1.56 -7.71 -16.54
N SER A 116 -1.13 -6.46 -16.68
CA SER A 116 0.29 -6.09 -16.65
C SER A 116 0.85 -5.99 -15.23
N ILE A 117 0.03 -5.64 -14.24
CA ILE A 117 0.41 -5.56 -12.82
C ILE A 117 0.48 -6.98 -12.25
N GLU A 118 -0.58 -7.75 -12.46
CA GLU A 118 -0.71 -9.15 -12.00
C GLU A 118 -0.19 -10.13 -13.06
N LYS A 119 1.00 -9.83 -13.60
CA LYS A 119 1.60 -10.63 -14.69
C LYS A 119 1.81 -12.07 -14.26
N ASP A 120 2.22 -12.31 -13.02
CA ASP A 120 2.48 -13.64 -12.49
C ASP A 120 1.20 -14.49 -12.48
N ILE A 121 0.07 -13.90 -12.10
CA ILE A 121 -1.24 -14.56 -12.16
C ILE A 121 -1.66 -14.73 -13.62
N ALA A 122 -1.45 -13.71 -14.46
CA ALA A 122 -1.81 -13.76 -15.87
C ALA A 122 -1.07 -14.88 -16.63
N GLU A 123 0.16 -15.21 -16.24
CA GLU A 123 0.93 -16.32 -16.81
C GLU A 123 0.39 -17.71 -16.41
N THR A 124 -0.37 -17.81 -15.32
CA THR A 124 -1.04 -19.06 -14.93
C THR A 124 -2.32 -19.35 -15.70
N LEU A 125 -2.86 -18.37 -16.45
CA LEU A 125 -4.08 -18.55 -17.24
C LEU A 125 -3.83 -19.47 -18.44
N CYS A 126 -4.66 -20.51 -18.56
CA CYS A 126 -4.67 -21.37 -19.73
C CYS A 126 -5.31 -20.63 -20.92
N TYR A 127 -4.54 -20.42 -21.98
CA TYR A 127 -5.04 -19.76 -23.19
C TYR A 127 -6.25 -20.47 -23.82
N ASN A 128 -6.31 -21.80 -23.74
CA ASN A 128 -7.43 -22.56 -24.31
C ASN A 128 -8.74 -22.25 -23.59
N ASP A 129 -8.71 -22.11 -22.27
CA ASP A 129 -9.89 -21.79 -21.45
C ASP A 129 -10.40 -20.38 -21.77
N VAL A 130 -9.48 -19.42 -21.96
CA VAL A 130 -9.82 -18.06 -22.37
C VAL A 130 -10.46 -18.04 -23.76
N ILE A 131 -9.93 -18.82 -24.71
CA ILE A 131 -10.49 -18.93 -26.07
C ILE A 131 -11.89 -19.55 -26.04
N GLU A 132 -12.08 -20.61 -25.26
CA GLU A 132 -13.37 -21.27 -25.14
C GLU A 132 -14.41 -20.37 -24.45
N HIS A 133 -14.02 -19.67 -23.39
CA HIS A 133 -14.85 -18.67 -22.75
C HIS A 133 -15.22 -17.52 -23.70
N PHE A 134 -14.26 -17.01 -24.48
CA PHE A 134 -14.50 -15.98 -25.49
C PHE A 134 -15.45 -16.46 -26.60
N LYS A 135 -15.36 -17.74 -27.00
CA LYS A 135 -16.26 -18.36 -27.98
C LYS A 135 -17.71 -18.42 -27.49
N GLN A 136 -17.92 -18.61 -26.18
CA GLN A 136 -19.25 -18.67 -25.56
C GLN A 136 -19.90 -17.28 -25.39
N MET A 137 -19.13 -16.19 -25.46
CA MET A 137 -19.69 -14.83 -25.35
C MET A 137 -20.58 -14.49 -26.56
N LYS A 138 -21.83 -14.06 -26.30
CA LYS A 138 -22.83 -13.70 -27.33
C LYS A 138 -22.43 -12.47 -28.17
N HIS A 139 -21.82 -11.46 -27.56
CA HIS A 139 -21.36 -10.24 -28.22
C HIS A 139 -19.85 -10.29 -28.48
N ARG A 140 -19.47 -10.87 -29.63
CA ARG A 140 -18.05 -11.05 -30.03
C ARG A 140 -17.40 -9.79 -30.62
N ARG A 141 -18.17 -8.73 -30.83
CA ARG A 141 -17.66 -7.43 -31.30
C ARG A 141 -17.68 -6.46 -30.13
N PHE A 142 -16.52 -6.18 -29.55
CA PHE A 142 -16.34 -4.93 -28.84
C PHE A 142 -16.46 -3.80 -29.86
N LEU A 143 -17.39 -2.88 -29.66
CA LEU A 143 -17.40 -1.61 -30.37
C LEU A 143 -16.09 -0.90 -30.00
N LEU A 144 -15.16 -0.86 -30.97
CA LEU A 144 -13.90 -0.13 -30.89
C LEU A 144 -14.17 1.38 -30.94
#